data_AF-A0A5Q4GIV4-F1
#
_entry.id   AF-A0A5Q4GIV4-F1
#
_cell.length_a   1.000
_cell.length_b   1.000
_cell.length_c   1.000
_cell.angle_alpha   90.00
_cell.angle_beta   90.00
_cell.angle_gamma   90.00
#
_symmetry.space_group_name_H-M   'P 1'
#
loop_
_entity.id
_entity.type
_entity.pdbx_description
1 polymer ?
#
loop_
_entity_poly.entity_id
_entity_poly.type
_entity_poly.pdbx_seq_one_letter_code
_entity_poly.pdbx_strand_id
1 'polypeptide(L)' 'MSPCRIPVALTPNERIKAQRFGKDHWLYIVVNCRSNPELHMIQDPASKLHPKEEFSVVRYVVGQTDWK' A
#
# COMPACT_ATOMS: atom_id res chain seq x y z
N MET A 1 -23.54 1.92 11.52
CA MET A 1 -22.18 1.35 11.31
C MET A 1 -21.29 2.48 10.84
N SER A 2 -20.26 2.84 11.61
CA SER A 2 -19.33 3.90 11.22
C SER A 2 -18.49 3.45 10.01
N PRO A 3 -18.21 4.33 9.03
CA PRO A 3 -17.36 3.97 7.90
C PRO A 3 -15.96 3.59 8.40
N CYS A 4 -15.45 2.48 7.87
CA CYS A 4 -14.10 2.00 8.16
C CYS A 4 -13.07 3.00 7.62
N ARG A 5 -12.39 3.75 8.49
CA ARG A 5 -11.31 4.70 8.11
C ARG A 5 -9.94 4.03 8.13
N ILE A 6 -9.84 2.77 7.70
CA ILE A 6 -8.53 2.08 7.67
C ILE A 6 -7.83 2.48 6.36
N PRO A 7 -6.62 3.07 6.44
CA PRO A 7 -5.85 3.42 5.25
C PRO A 7 -5.35 2.16 4.51
N VAL A 8 -5.22 2.25 3.19
CA VAL A 8 -4.53 1.22 2.39
C VAL A 8 -3.03 1.53 2.44
N ALA A 9 -2.25 0.63 3.03
CA ALA A 9 -0.79 0.73 3.06
C ALA A 9 -0.19 -0.03 1.87
N LEU A 10 0.75 0.61 1.18
CA LEU A 10 1.59 -0.02 0.16
C LEU A 10 3.01 -0.16 0.69
N THR A 11 3.61 -1.34 0.52
CA THR A 11 5.04 -1.50 0.78
C THR A 11 5.86 -0.69 -0.24
N PRO A 12 7.14 -0.36 0.06
CA PRO A 12 8.00 0.32 -0.89
C PRO A 12 8.11 -0.43 -2.24
N ASN A 13 8.19 -1.76 -2.21
CA ASN A 13 8.30 -2.57 -3.43
C ASN A 13 7.04 -2.52 -4.30
N GLU A 14 5.84 -2.50 -3.69
CA GLU A 14 4.58 -2.36 -4.42
C GLU A 14 4.45 -0.96 -5.03
N ARG A 15 4.83 0.09 -4.29
CA ARG A 15 4.86 1.46 -4.81
C ARG A 15 5.81 1.60 -6.00
N ILE A 16 7.01 1.02 -5.92
CA ILE A 16 7.98 1.03 -7.03
C ILE A 16 7.43 0.29 -8.25
N LYS A 17 6.78 -0.87 -8.06
CA LYS A 17 6.11 -1.58 -9.16
C LYS A 17 5.00 -0.73 -9.78
N ALA A 18 4.14 -0.13 -8.96
CA ALA A 18 3.05 0.73 -9.43
C ALA A 18 3.57 1.90 -10.27
N GLN A 19 4.68 2.53 -9.87
CA GLN A 19 5.35 3.59 -10.64
C GLN A 19 5.89 3.09 -11.98
N ARG A 20 6.46 1.87 -12.03
CA ARG A 20 7.01 1.30 -13.27
C ARG A 20 5.92 0.93 -14.27
N PHE A 21 4.82 0.37 -13.80
CA PHE A 21 3.71 -0.06 -14.66
C PHE A 21 2.79 1.11 -15.05
N GLY A 22 2.70 2.17 -14.24
CA GLY A 22 1.97 3.40 -14.58
C GLY A 22 0.54 3.10 -15.04
N LYS A 23 0.25 3.41 -16.31
CA LYS A 23 -1.07 3.21 -16.93
C LYS A 23 -1.51 1.74 -17.03
N ASP A 24 -0.57 0.81 -16.99
CA ASP A 24 -0.86 -0.63 -17.00
C ASP A 24 -1.14 -1.17 -15.59
N HIS A 25 -1.06 -0.31 -14.56
CA HIS A 25 -1.34 -0.67 -13.19
C HIS A 25 -2.70 -0.18 -12.72
N TRP A 26 -3.47 -1.07 -12.10
CA TRP A 26 -4.78 -0.77 -11.53
C TRP A 26 -4.81 -1.13 -10.05
N LEU A 27 -5.28 -0.20 -9.23
CA LEU A 27 -5.60 -0.42 -7.83
C LEU A 27 -7.11 -0.60 -7.69
N TYR A 28 -7.52 -1.72 -7.12
CA TYR A 28 -8.90 -2.04 -6.80
C TYR A 28 -9.07 -1.98 -5.27
N ILE A 29 -10.01 -1.16 -4.80
CA ILE A 29 -10.31 -1.03 -3.38
C ILE A 29 -11.78 -1.40 -3.18
N VAL A 30 -12.03 -2.41 -2.35
CA VAL A 30 -13.39 -2.83 -1.99
C VAL A 30 -13.66 -2.38 -0.56
N VAL A 31 -14.73 -1.62 -0.37
CA VAL A 31 -15.17 -1.13 0.94
C VAL A 31 -16.58 -1.64 1.27
N ASN A 32 -17.00 -1.48 2.53
CA ASN A 32 -18.33 -1.85 2.99
C ASN A 32 -18.72 -3.32 2.73
N CYS A 33 -17.72 -4.23 2.68
CA CYS A 33 -17.91 -5.64 2.29
C CYS A 33 -18.95 -6.43 3.10
N ARG A 34 -19.21 -6.01 4.35
CA ARG A 34 -20.19 -6.67 5.23
C ARG A 34 -21.62 -6.13 5.06
N SER A 35 -21.79 -4.96 4.45
CA SER A 35 -23.09 -4.32 4.24
C SER A 35 -23.39 -4.23 2.74
N ASN A 36 -23.00 -3.14 2.09
CA ASN A 36 -23.19 -2.91 0.67
C ASN A 36 -21.81 -2.73 0.03
N PRO A 37 -21.23 -3.78 -0.57
CA PRO A 37 -19.89 -3.71 -1.14
C PRO A 37 -19.80 -2.65 -2.24
N GLU A 38 -18.78 -1.80 -2.16
CA GLU A 38 -18.48 -0.77 -3.16
C GLU A 38 -17.08 -1.00 -3.71
N LEU A 39 -16.93 -0.94 -5.04
CA LEU A 39 -15.66 -1.11 -5.74
C LEU A 39 -15.17 0.23 -6.27
N HIS A 40 -13.95 0.61 -5.87
CA HIS A 40 -13.22 1.75 -6.42
C HIS A 40 -12.06 1.25 -7.28
N MET A 41 -11.97 1.76 -8.50
CA MET A 41 -10.91 1.42 -9.47
C MET A 41 -10.07 2.65 -9.79
N ILE A 42 -8.76 2.55 -9.61
CA ILE A 42 -7.82 3.63 -9.89
C ILE A 42 -6.73 3.11 -10.83
N GLN A 43 -6.78 3.55 -12.08
CA GLN A 43 -5.70 3.34 -13.04
C GLN A 43 -4.56 4.31 -12.77
N ASP A 44 -3.32 3.86 -12.89
CA ASP A 44 -2.13 4.65 -12.57
C ASP A 44 -2.19 5.27 -11.17
N PRO A 45 -2.36 4.43 -10.12
CA PRO A 45 -2.47 4.92 -8.74
C PRO A 45 -1.19 5.62 -8.28
N ALA A 46 -0.04 5.30 -8.87
CA ALA A 46 1.23 5.91 -8.52
C ALA A 46 1.32 7.40 -8.90
N SER A 47 0.67 7.83 -9.98
CA SER A 47 0.60 9.24 -10.37
C SER A 47 -0.57 9.99 -9.72
N LYS A 48 -1.64 9.28 -9.36
CA LYS A 48 -2.88 9.87 -8.83
C LYS A 48 -2.97 9.95 -7.32
N LEU A 49 -2.20 9.11 -6.60
CA LEU A 49 -2.23 9.05 -5.15
C LEU A 49 -0.97 9.68 -4.54
N HIS A 50 -1.18 10.44 -3.47
CA HIS A 50 -0.11 11.04 -2.67
C HIS A 50 -0.10 10.39 -1.28
N PRO A 51 0.42 9.16 -1.13
CA PRO A 51 0.49 8.50 0.16
C PRO A 51 1.37 9.29 1.12
N LYS A 52 0.93 9.47 2.36
CA LYS A 52 1.81 9.93 3.44
C LYS A 52 2.83 8.83 3.71
N GLU A 53 4.12 9.17 3.66
CA GLU A 53 5.17 8.20 3.96
C GLU A 53 5.16 7.87 5.45
N GLU A 54 4.81 6.64 5.78
CA GLU A 54 4.96 6.07 7.12
C GLU A 54 6.28 5.29 7.15
N PHE A 55 7.35 5.94 7.62
CA PHE A 55 8.67 5.32 7.74
C PHE A 55 8.74 4.45 9.00
N SER A 56 8.39 3.16 8.87
CA SER A 56 8.66 2.14 9.90
C SER A 56 9.68 1.12 9.40
N VAL A 57 10.87 1.57 9.02
CA VAL A 57 11.96 0.63 8.70
C VAL A 57 12.58 0.14 10.01
N VAL A 58 12.10 -0.99 10.53
CA VAL A 58 12.81 -1.72 11.59
C VAL A 58 14.02 -2.40 10.94
N ARG A 59 15.21 -1.83 11.12
CA ARG A 59 16.47 -2.49 10.74
C ARG A 59 16.98 -3.30 11.93
N TYR A 60 17.14 -4.60 11.76
CA TYR A 60 17.90 -5.43 12.69
C TYR A 60 19.36 -5.39 12.25
N VAL A 61 20.21 -4.79 13.08
CA VAL A 61 21.67 -4.84 12.89
C VAL A 61 22.16 -6.08 13.61
N VAL A 62 22.76 -6.99 12.85
CA VAL A 62 23.35 -8.21 13.40
C VAL A 62 24.85 -7.96 13.52
N GLY A 63 25.39 -8.03 14.73
CA GLY A 63 26.82 -7.89 14.99
C GLY A 63 27.59 -9.12 14.53
N GLN A 64 28.89 -8.99 14.27
CA GLN A 64 29.75 -10.14 13.91
C GLN A 64 29.73 -11.26 14.97
N THR A 65 29.35 -10.94 16.21
CA THR A 65 29.22 -11.90 17.33
C THR A 65 27.97 -12.77 17.27
N ASP A 66 26.97 -12.40 16.47
CA ASP A 66 25.66 -13.08 16.42
C ASP A 66 25.61 -14.20 15.36
N TRP A 67 26.70 -14.46 14.66
CA TRP A 67 26.80 -15.43 13.56
C TRP A 67 27.39 -16.79 13.96
N LYS A 68 27.49 -17.08 15.26
CA LYS A 68 28.07 -18.33 15.76
C LYS A 68 27.21 -19.55 15.49
#